data_AF-A0A6P4YZS6-F1
#
_entry.id   AF-A0A6P4YZS6-F1
#
_cell.length_a   1.000
_cell.length_b   1.000
_cell.length_c   1.000
_cell.angle_alpha   90.00
_cell.angle_beta   90.00
_cell.angle_gamma   90.00
#
_symmetry.space_group_name_H-M   'P 1'
#
loop_
_entity.id
_entity.type
_entity.pdbx_description
1 polymer ?
#
loop_
_entity_poly.entity_id
_entity_poly.type
_entity_poly.pdbx_seq_one_letter_code
_entity_poly.pdbx_strand_id
1 'polypeptide(L)'
;MSRSFTVRPANAKQQRPGMEGASPGRGAGRGRGRGATGNQGPSYVDVDHGQGARPRDRTAVSGGTGHQQGATGQQTEGNGNAIPDERFKRGDGYTLVVPNEKKRQSVLKQGQKELEAYQKHKESRRPANFSYVGTVGGPNVPEDEVRRQQAQEDRRKRMNTRDKREQYRQTQKQQEDKQLQMKKDYYRGQAQKKEVKQKKENKEREKKWAEDHRQKNQAFLDRLEAQQRGGRPHAGAKGTAGGSHDSKEVVEEEQEEEDFEEQENPLSELRDLYPNYDVQMLSEILQSTDGDLDEAIALLRV
;
A
#
# COMPACT_ATOMS: atom_id res chain seq x y z
N MET A 1 -30.27 -12.56 -17.81
CA MET A 1 -29.92 -11.92 -16.52
C MET A 1 -29.08 -10.68 -16.81
N SER A 2 -29.74 -9.54 -17.04
CA SER A 2 -29.12 -8.31 -17.54
C SER A 2 -28.81 -7.38 -16.36
N ARG A 3 -27.52 -7.06 -16.15
CA ARG A 3 -27.03 -6.18 -15.08
C ARG A 3 -27.32 -4.71 -15.43
N SER A 4 -28.15 -4.04 -14.64
CA SER A 4 -28.38 -2.59 -14.75
C SER A 4 -27.32 -1.81 -13.97
N PHE A 5 -26.54 -0.99 -14.68
CA PHE A 5 -25.51 -0.11 -14.10
C PHE A 5 -26.13 1.28 -13.87
N THR A 6 -26.27 1.71 -12.61
CA THR A 6 -26.67 3.08 -12.26
C THR A 6 -25.45 3.97 -12.07
N VAL A 7 -25.27 4.95 -12.97
CA VAL A 7 -24.24 5.98 -12.86
C VAL A 7 -24.74 7.11 -11.96
N ARG A 8 -23.98 7.44 -10.90
CA ARG A 8 -24.24 8.57 -9.99
C ARG A 8 -23.90 9.91 -10.67
N PRO A 9 -24.76 10.95 -10.61
CA PRO A 9 -24.38 12.29 -11.04
C PRO A 9 -23.49 12.99 -10.01
N ALA A 10 -22.46 13.68 -10.51
CA ALA A 10 -21.51 14.46 -9.73
C ALA A 10 -22.11 15.77 -9.19
N ASN A 11 -21.70 16.14 -7.98
CA ASN A 11 -22.16 17.31 -7.23
C ASN A 11 -21.88 18.64 -7.95
N ALA A 12 -22.94 19.42 -8.20
CA ALA A 12 -22.85 20.80 -8.64
C ALA A 12 -22.51 21.72 -7.45
N LYS A 13 -21.44 22.51 -7.60
CA LYS A 13 -21.01 23.56 -6.68
C LYS A 13 -22.11 24.62 -6.53
N GLN A 14 -22.68 24.74 -5.33
CA GLN A 14 -23.52 25.86 -4.95
C GLN A 14 -22.63 27.10 -4.69
N GLN A 15 -22.85 28.15 -5.47
CA GLN A 15 -22.32 29.49 -5.23
C GLN A 15 -23.06 30.08 -4.01
N ARG A 16 -22.29 30.61 -3.05
CA ARG A 16 -22.79 31.38 -1.90
C ARG A 16 -23.06 32.83 -2.33
N PRO A 17 -24.18 33.46 -1.93
CA PRO A 17 -24.36 34.90 -2.09
C PRO A 17 -23.50 35.66 -1.09
N GLY A 18 -22.90 36.77 -1.53
CA GLY A 18 -22.04 37.64 -0.73
C GLY A 18 -22.78 38.32 0.41
N MET A 19 -22.14 38.34 1.58
CA MET A 19 -22.42 39.29 2.64
C MET A 19 -21.31 40.35 2.61
N GLU A 20 -21.71 41.56 2.23
CA GLU A 20 -20.97 42.78 2.44
C GLU A 20 -21.05 43.17 3.93
N GLY A 21 -19.94 43.56 4.54
CA GLY A 21 -19.96 44.21 5.85
C GLY A 21 -18.70 44.04 6.69
N ALA A 22 -17.97 45.16 6.86
CA ALA A 22 -17.10 45.51 7.99
C ALA A 22 -15.69 44.88 8.10
N SER A 23 -14.70 45.64 7.62
CA SER A 23 -13.43 45.89 8.36
C SER A 23 -13.75 46.81 9.56
N PRO A 24 -13.07 46.70 10.73
CA PRO A 24 -11.65 47.05 10.84
C PRO A 24 -10.85 46.24 11.89
N GLY A 25 -9.51 46.40 11.90
CA GLY A 25 -8.74 46.17 13.12
C GLY A 25 -7.34 45.61 12.93
N ARG A 26 -6.38 46.52 12.87
CA ARG A 26 -4.92 46.31 12.92
C ARG A 26 -4.51 45.46 14.14
N GLY A 27 -3.54 44.56 13.94
CA GLY A 27 -2.79 43.92 15.01
C GLY A 27 -1.44 43.42 14.50
N ALA A 28 -0.43 44.26 14.62
CA ALA A 28 0.96 43.91 14.35
C ALA A 28 1.49 42.93 15.41
N GLY A 29 2.12 41.85 14.98
CA GLY A 29 2.77 40.88 15.86
C GLY A 29 4.02 40.33 15.21
N ARG A 30 5.15 41.00 15.43
CA ARG A 30 6.49 40.51 15.11
C ARG A 30 6.82 39.33 16.03
N GLY A 31 7.31 38.24 15.47
CA GLY A 31 7.89 37.13 16.22
C GLY A 31 9.00 36.46 15.41
N ARG A 32 10.22 37.00 15.55
CA ARG A 32 11.46 36.32 15.12
C ARG A 32 11.74 35.18 16.10
N GLY A 33 12.08 34.01 15.57
CA GLY A 33 12.71 32.92 16.33
C GLY A 33 13.59 32.10 15.41
N ARG A 34 14.92 32.29 15.54
CA ARG A 34 15.98 31.54 14.85
C ARG A 34 16.34 30.28 15.64
N GLY A 35 16.84 29.27 14.92
CA GLY A 35 17.57 28.09 15.42
C GLY A 35 17.29 26.90 14.49
N ALA A 36 18.03 26.60 13.42
CA ALA A 36 19.44 26.22 13.28
C ALA A 36 19.85 24.97 14.07
N THR A 37 19.74 23.79 13.42
CA THR A 37 20.65 22.62 13.38
C THR A 37 19.98 21.62 12.42
N GLY A 38 20.53 21.14 11.31
CA GLY A 38 21.85 20.54 11.17
C GLY A 38 21.72 19.02 11.31
N ASN A 39 21.21 18.31 10.31
CA ASN A 39 21.57 16.90 10.09
C ASN A 39 21.35 16.50 8.63
N GLN A 40 22.45 16.22 7.94
CA GLN A 40 22.49 15.70 6.57
C GLN A 40 22.70 14.19 6.63
N GLY A 41 21.86 13.46 5.90
CA GLY A 41 22.13 12.08 5.47
C GLY A 41 20.89 11.18 5.51
N PRO A 42 20.80 10.13 4.66
CA PRO A 42 21.34 9.99 3.31
C PRO A 42 20.24 10.16 2.24
N SER A 43 20.65 10.58 1.05
CA SER A 43 19.85 10.61 -0.16
C SER A 43 19.33 9.20 -0.49
N TYR A 44 18.03 8.97 -0.31
CA TYR A 44 17.37 7.82 -0.92
C TYR A 44 17.26 8.10 -2.42
N VAL A 45 17.94 7.26 -3.18
CA VAL A 45 17.89 7.27 -4.64
C VAL A 45 16.54 6.66 -5.01
N ASP A 46 15.59 7.48 -5.46
CA ASP A 46 14.36 6.97 -6.08
C ASP A 46 14.75 6.27 -7.39
N VAL A 47 14.82 4.95 -7.32
CA VAL A 47 14.90 4.06 -8.48
C VAL A 47 13.51 4.05 -9.12
N ASP A 48 13.30 4.98 -10.05
CA ASP A 48 12.12 4.97 -10.92
C ASP A 48 12.34 3.91 -12.02
N HIS A 49 11.85 2.70 -11.75
CA HIS A 49 11.65 1.65 -12.74
C HIS A 49 10.24 1.08 -12.58
N GLY A 50 9.46 1.12 -13.65
CA GLY A 50 8.42 0.11 -13.87
C GLY A 50 7.02 0.61 -14.11
N GLN A 51 6.80 1.13 -15.32
CA GLN A 51 5.76 0.63 -16.23
C GLN A 51 4.37 0.32 -15.64
N GLY A 52 3.49 1.33 -15.70
CA GLY A 52 2.03 1.16 -15.67
C GLY A 52 1.42 1.74 -16.95
N ALA A 53 1.46 0.95 -18.02
CA ALA A 53 0.92 1.29 -19.33
C ALA A 53 -0.54 1.74 -19.25
N ARG A 54 -0.83 2.95 -19.74
CA ARG A 54 -2.20 3.36 -20.09
C ARG A 54 -2.43 3.02 -21.57
N PRO A 55 -3.49 2.29 -21.94
CA PRO A 55 -3.78 2.02 -23.34
C PRO A 55 -4.19 3.34 -24.00
N ARG A 56 -3.35 3.80 -24.94
CA ARG A 56 -3.75 4.76 -25.96
C ARG A 56 -4.37 3.95 -27.09
N ASP A 57 -5.68 3.99 -27.21
CA ASP A 57 -6.33 3.68 -28.48
C ASP A 57 -5.95 4.77 -29.48
N ARG A 58 -4.82 4.54 -30.15
CA ARG A 58 -4.53 5.10 -31.47
C ARG A 58 -4.95 4.07 -32.48
N THR A 59 -6.10 4.27 -33.11
CA THR A 59 -6.29 3.82 -34.48
C THR A 59 -5.46 4.76 -35.37
N ALA A 60 -4.32 4.25 -35.82
CA ALA A 60 -3.49 4.85 -36.85
C ALA A 60 -3.81 4.17 -38.19
N VAL A 61 -4.13 4.98 -39.19
CA VAL A 61 -3.90 4.69 -40.62
C VAL A 61 -3.45 6.05 -41.18
N SER A 62 -2.15 6.32 -41.31
CA SER A 62 -1.17 5.77 -42.27
C SER A 62 -1.57 6.04 -43.71
N GLY A 63 -0.61 6.58 -44.47
CA GLY A 63 -0.72 6.99 -45.87
C GLY A 63 -1.39 5.95 -46.76
N GLY A 64 -2.05 6.34 -47.84
CA GLY A 64 -1.57 7.36 -48.75
C GLY A 64 -0.65 6.69 -49.77
N THR A 65 -1.23 6.45 -50.96
CA THR A 65 -0.60 6.14 -52.26
C THR A 65 -0.49 4.67 -52.69
N GLY A 66 -1.12 4.36 -53.84
CA GLY A 66 -0.72 3.32 -54.81
C GLY A 66 -1.73 2.17 -55.00
N HIS A 67 -2.68 2.25 -55.96
CA HIS A 67 -2.61 1.61 -57.30
C HIS A 67 -3.18 0.17 -57.30
N GLN A 68 -4.02 -0.33 -58.20
CA GLN A 68 -4.34 -0.12 -59.63
C GLN A 68 -5.54 -1.09 -59.93
N GLN A 69 -6.44 -1.01 -60.92
CA GLN A 69 -6.34 -0.78 -62.36
C GLN A 69 -7.76 -0.85 -63.01
N GLY A 70 -7.94 -0.17 -64.17
CA GLY A 70 -9.07 -0.32 -65.11
C GLY A 70 -9.77 1.01 -65.45
N ALA A 71 -9.18 1.91 -66.27
CA ALA A 71 -9.40 2.06 -67.73
C ALA A 71 -10.91 2.25 -68.08
N THR A 72 -11.41 3.40 -68.54
CA THR A 72 -11.06 4.27 -69.69
C THR A 72 -11.40 5.74 -69.31
N GLY A 73 -10.67 6.79 -69.70
CA GLY A 73 -10.36 7.17 -71.07
C GLY A 73 -11.50 8.01 -71.67
N GLN A 74 -11.57 9.31 -71.35
CA GLN A 74 -11.99 10.34 -72.31
C GLN A 74 -11.51 11.72 -71.86
N GLN A 75 -10.41 12.13 -72.49
CA GLN A 75 -10.12 13.54 -72.71
C GLN A 75 -11.34 14.16 -73.40
N THR A 76 -11.87 15.24 -72.84
CA THR A 76 -12.51 16.27 -73.65
C THR A 76 -11.71 17.54 -73.40
N GLU A 77 -10.70 17.71 -74.25
CA GLU A 77 -10.27 19.03 -74.65
C GLU A 77 -11.51 19.77 -75.14
N GLY A 78 -11.79 20.95 -74.60
CA GLY A 78 -12.93 21.71 -75.07
C GLY A 78 -13.41 22.77 -74.11
N ASN A 79 -13.04 23.99 -74.45
CA ASN A 79 -13.77 25.21 -74.16
C ASN A 79 -13.93 25.62 -72.69
N GLY A 80 -13.26 26.74 -72.38
CA GLY A 80 -13.58 27.55 -71.23
C GLY A 80 -15.07 27.87 -71.19
N ASN A 81 -15.73 27.39 -70.16
CA ASN A 81 -16.89 28.04 -69.58
C ASN A 81 -16.97 27.60 -68.12
N ALA A 82 -16.11 28.21 -67.30
CA ALA A 82 -16.28 28.22 -65.87
C ALA A 82 -17.60 28.94 -65.57
N ILE A 83 -18.62 28.18 -65.19
CA ILE A 83 -19.84 28.74 -64.59
C ILE A 83 -19.36 29.54 -63.38
N PRO A 84 -19.58 30.87 -63.31
CA PRO A 84 -19.18 31.63 -62.14
C PRO A 84 -20.09 31.19 -60.99
N ASP A 85 -19.50 30.57 -59.98
CA ASP A 85 -20.17 30.33 -58.72
C ASP A 85 -20.44 31.74 -58.11
N GLU A 86 -21.67 32.26 -58.27
CA GLU A 86 -22.11 33.63 -57.88
C GLU A 86 -21.85 34.01 -56.41
N ARG A 87 -21.34 33.06 -55.63
CA ARG A 87 -20.96 33.19 -54.23
C ARG A 87 -19.64 33.93 -54.03
N PHE A 88 -18.76 33.96 -55.02
CA PHE A 88 -17.43 34.56 -54.89
C PHE A 88 -17.33 35.82 -55.72
N LYS A 89 -17.54 36.98 -55.08
CA LYS A 89 -17.27 38.28 -55.71
C LYS A 89 -15.81 38.63 -55.47
N ARG A 90 -15.01 38.74 -56.52
CA ARG A 90 -13.60 39.14 -56.43
C ARG A 90 -13.47 40.65 -56.64
N GLY A 91 -12.83 41.34 -55.69
CA GLY A 91 -12.34 42.72 -55.83
C GLY A 91 -10.81 42.74 -55.76
N ASP A 92 -10.18 43.85 -56.15
CA ASP A 92 -8.72 43.99 -56.18
C ASP A 92 -8.10 43.79 -54.78
N GLY A 93 -7.68 42.55 -54.50
CA GLY A 93 -7.03 42.14 -53.25
C GLY A 93 -7.86 41.27 -52.30
N TYR A 94 -9.18 41.06 -52.52
CA TYR A 94 -10.01 40.21 -51.63
C TYR A 94 -11.14 39.47 -52.36
N THR A 95 -11.56 38.33 -51.80
CA THR A 95 -12.73 37.58 -52.28
C THR A 95 -13.85 37.63 -51.24
N LEU A 96 -15.00 38.17 -51.64
CA LEU A 96 -16.20 38.25 -50.81
C LEU A 96 -17.06 37.01 -51.05
N VAL A 97 -17.16 36.16 -50.02
CA VAL A 97 -17.94 34.92 -50.04
C VAL A 97 -19.36 35.20 -49.52
N VAL A 98 -20.35 35.24 -50.41
CA VAL A 98 -21.75 35.50 -50.06
C VAL A 98 -22.34 34.28 -49.33
N PRO A 99 -22.99 34.48 -48.16
CA PRO A 99 -23.63 33.39 -47.43
C PRO A 99 -24.64 32.62 -48.28
N ASN A 100 -24.60 31.29 -48.21
CA ASN A 100 -25.58 30.44 -48.87
C ASN A 100 -26.95 30.60 -48.21
N GLU A 101 -27.89 31.32 -48.82
CA GLU A 101 -29.22 31.52 -48.25
C GLU A 101 -29.96 30.20 -48.01
N LYS A 102 -29.85 29.22 -48.92
CA LYS A 102 -30.46 27.90 -48.76
C LYS A 102 -29.86 27.14 -47.57
N LYS A 103 -28.54 27.17 -47.41
CA LYS A 103 -27.86 26.55 -46.25
C LYS A 103 -28.20 27.29 -44.95
N ARG A 104 -28.25 28.61 -44.98
CA ARG A 104 -28.63 29.45 -43.83
C ARG A 104 -30.05 29.14 -43.38
N GLN A 105 -31.01 29.10 -44.30
CA GLN A 105 -32.39 28.73 -44.00
C GLN A 105 -32.50 27.31 -43.48
N SER A 106 -31.75 26.35 -44.04
CA SER A 106 -31.69 24.97 -43.53
C SER A 106 -31.18 24.92 -42.09
N VAL A 107 -30.07 25.60 -41.79
CA VAL A 107 -29.49 25.68 -40.43
C VAL A 107 -30.46 26.36 -39.46
N LEU A 108 -31.17 27.42 -39.88
CA LEU A 108 -32.17 28.08 -39.06
C LEU A 108 -33.36 27.16 -38.75
N LYS A 109 -33.89 26.46 -39.77
CA LYS A 109 -34.98 25.49 -39.59
C LYS A 109 -34.57 24.32 -38.69
N GLN A 110 -33.34 23.82 -38.87
CA GLN A 110 -32.79 22.78 -38.01
C GLN A 110 -32.68 23.26 -36.56
N GLY A 111 -32.13 24.46 -36.34
CA GLY A 111 -32.02 25.05 -35.00
C GLY A 111 -33.38 25.25 -34.31
N GLN A 112 -34.41 25.68 -35.05
CA GLN A 112 -35.77 25.78 -34.53
C GLN A 112 -36.32 24.42 -34.11
N LYS A 113 -36.18 23.40 -34.95
CA LYS A 113 -36.63 22.04 -34.67
C LYS A 113 -35.93 21.44 -33.44
N GLU A 114 -34.63 21.64 -33.32
CA GLU A 114 -33.84 21.18 -32.18
C GLU A 114 -34.22 21.89 -30.87
N LEU A 115 -34.50 23.21 -30.94
CA LEU A 115 -34.98 23.98 -29.79
C LEU A 115 -36.32 23.44 -29.27
N GLU A 116 -37.28 23.21 -30.17
CA GLU A 116 -38.59 22.65 -29.80
C GLU A 116 -38.47 21.24 -29.23
N ALA A 117 -37.61 20.39 -29.80
CA ALA A 117 -37.34 19.05 -29.28
C ALA A 117 -36.74 19.10 -27.86
N TYR A 118 -35.82 20.04 -27.62
CA TYR A 118 -35.23 20.26 -26.29
C TYR A 118 -36.25 20.75 -25.27
N GLN A 119 -37.15 21.66 -25.67
CA GLN A 119 -38.22 22.15 -24.80
C GLN A 119 -39.18 21.02 -24.40
N LYS A 120 -39.65 20.22 -25.37
CA LYS A 120 -40.50 19.04 -25.09
C LYS A 120 -39.81 18.01 -24.20
N HIS A 121 -38.50 17.81 -24.39
CA HIS A 121 -37.69 16.94 -23.53
C HIS A 121 -37.59 17.47 -22.09
N LYS A 122 -37.38 18.78 -21.94
CA LYS A 122 -37.36 19.44 -20.64
C LYS A 122 -38.72 19.37 -19.94
N GLU A 123 -39.81 19.54 -20.67
CA GLU A 123 -41.19 19.48 -20.16
C GLU A 123 -41.59 18.05 -19.76
N SER A 124 -41.33 17.06 -20.61
CA SER A 124 -41.60 15.64 -20.31
C SER A 124 -40.76 15.11 -19.14
N ARG A 125 -39.56 15.65 -18.92
CA ARG A 125 -38.70 15.33 -17.78
C ARG A 125 -38.86 16.29 -16.61
N ARG A 126 -39.72 17.30 -16.73
CA ARG A 126 -40.01 18.18 -15.61
C ARG A 126 -40.74 17.32 -14.58
N PRO A 127 -40.18 17.12 -13.38
CA PRO A 127 -40.90 16.39 -12.36
C PRO A 127 -42.22 17.11 -12.10
N ALA A 128 -43.33 16.37 -12.12
CA ALA A 128 -44.62 16.89 -11.72
C ALA A 128 -44.44 17.51 -10.33
N ASN A 129 -44.80 18.78 -10.17
CA ASN A 129 -44.75 19.46 -8.89
C ASN A 129 -45.78 18.80 -7.97
N PHE A 130 -45.33 17.81 -7.21
CA PHE A 130 -46.14 17.15 -6.20
C PHE A 130 -46.26 18.09 -5.00
N SER A 131 -47.36 18.85 -4.97
CA SER A 131 -47.78 19.61 -3.80
C SER A 131 -48.44 18.63 -2.83
N TYR A 132 -47.64 18.01 -1.97
CA TYR A 132 -48.19 17.20 -0.89
C TYR A 132 -48.74 18.11 0.20
N VAL A 133 -50.07 18.23 0.28
CA VAL A 133 -50.77 18.93 1.36
C VAL A 133 -51.37 17.90 2.32
N GLY A 134 -50.53 16.99 2.81
CA GLY A 134 -50.85 16.00 3.83
C GLY A 134 -49.70 15.89 4.83
N THR A 135 -49.98 15.44 6.05
CA THR A 135 -48.93 15.10 7.02
C THR A 135 -48.20 13.85 6.54
N VAL A 136 -46.91 13.97 6.23
CA VAL A 136 -46.07 12.90 5.64
C VAL A 136 -45.77 11.73 6.61
N GLY A 137 -46.48 11.65 7.73
CA GLY A 137 -46.28 10.70 8.83
C GLY A 137 -47.40 9.68 9.02
N GLY A 138 -48.33 9.56 8.07
CA GLY A 138 -49.54 8.75 8.23
C GLY A 138 -50.62 9.46 9.07
N PRO A 139 -51.76 8.80 9.32
CA PRO A 139 -52.94 9.46 9.89
C PRO A 139 -52.79 9.97 11.33
N ASN A 140 -51.77 9.50 12.08
CA ASN A 140 -51.67 9.74 13.53
C ASN A 140 -50.36 10.42 13.97
N VAL A 141 -49.44 10.76 13.07
CA VAL A 141 -48.15 11.37 13.44
C VAL A 141 -47.89 12.62 12.61
N PRO A 142 -47.64 13.79 13.24
CA PRO A 142 -47.29 14.99 12.52
C PRO A 142 -45.93 14.85 11.83
N GLU A 143 -45.75 15.49 10.68
CA GLU A 143 -44.52 15.42 9.87
C GLU A 143 -43.26 15.80 10.66
N ASP A 144 -43.36 16.83 11.50
CA ASP A 144 -42.22 17.34 12.26
C ASP A 144 -41.68 16.32 13.26
N GLU A 145 -42.55 15.49 13.83
CA GLU A 145 -42.14 14.40 14.71
C GLU A 145 -41.40 13.30 13.95
N VAL A 146 -41.89 12.92 12.77
CA VAL A 146 -41.22 11.92 11.91
C VAL A 146 -39.83 12.42 11.49
N ARG A 147 -39.73 13.68 11.06
CA ARG A 147 -38.44 14.30 10.68
C ARG A 147 -37.47 14.35 11.88
N ARG A 148 -37.97 14.67 13.07
CA ARG A 148 -37.17 14.67 14.30
C ARG A 148 -36.70 13.28 14.68
N GLN A 149 -37.56 12.26 14.59
CA GLN A 149 -37.20 10.86 14.86
C GLN A 149 -36.15 10.36 13.88
N GLN A 150 -36.33 10.63 12.57
CA GLN A 150 -35.35 10.29 11.55
C GLN A 150 -33.99 10.94 11.82
N ALA A 151 -33.97 12.22 12.18
CA ALA A 151 -32.73 12.92 12.55
C ALA A 151 -32.06 12.31 13.78
N GLN A 152 -32.83 11.86 14.77
CA GLN A 152 -32.30 11.15 15.94
C GLN A 152 -31.74 9.78 15.60
N GLU A 153 -32.45 9.00 14.77
CA GLU A 153 -31.97 7.70 14.30
C GLU A 153 -30.67 7.83 13.50
N ASP A 154 -30.60 8.80 12.60
CA ASP A 154 -29.39 9.05 11.81
C ASP A 154 -28.21 9.41 12.72
N ARG A 155 -28.46 10.19 13.78
CA ARG A 155 -27.44 10.49 14.78
C ARG A 155 -26.99 9.23 15.52
N ARG A 156 -27.92 8.39 15.96
CA ARG A 156 -27.62 7.10 16.63
C ARG A 156 -26.83 6.16 15.72
N LYS A 157 -27.25 6.01 14.46
CA LYS A 157 -26.56 5.20 13.45
C LYS A 157 -25.12 5.68 13.27
N ARG A 158 -24.90 6.99 13.12
CA ARG A 158 -23.55 7.59 13.00
C ARG A 158 -22.68 7.29 14.23
N MET A 159 -23.23 7.44 15.43
CA MET A 159 -22.51 7.12 16.67
C MET A 159 -22.16 5.63 16.74
N ASN A 160 -23.13 4.75 16.53
CA ASN A 160 -22.91 3.29 16.57
C ASN A 160 -21.87 2.84 15.53
N THR A 161 -21.88 3.40 14.33
CA THR A 161 -20.86 3.09 13.31
C THR A 161 -19.47 3.53 13.77
N ARG A 162 -19.36 4.70 14.41
CA ARG A 162 -18.09 5.18 14.97
C ARG A 162 -17.60 4.27 16.09
N ASP A 163 -18.47 3.93 17.03
CA ASP A 163 -18.12 3.10 18.19
C ASP A 163 -17.65 1.71 17.76
N LYS A 164 -18.37 1.07 16.82
CA LYS A 164 -17.94 -0.23 16.24
C LYS A 164 -16.56 -0.15 15.58
N ARG A 165 -16.27 0.94 14.86
CA ARG A 165 -14.96 1.14 14.23
C ARG A 165 -13.85 1.40 15.26
N GLU A 166 -14.16 2.09 16.35
CA GLU A 166 -13.21 2.31 17.44
C GLU A 166 -12.94 1.02 18.21
N GLN A 167 -13.97 0.25 18.55
CA GLN A 167 -13.82 -1.07 19.16
C GLN A 167 -12.98 -2.01 18.31
N TYR A 168 -13.27 -2.12 17.01
CA TYR A 168 -12.47 -2.93 16.09
C TYR A 168 -10.99 -2.51 16.07
N ARG A 169 -10.71 -1.20 16.04
CA ARG A 169 -9.33 -0.69 16.10
C ARG A 169 -8.66 -0.98 17.44
N GLN A 170 -9.40 -0.89 18.55
CA GLN A 170 -8.87 -1.20 19.86
C GLN A 170 -8.56 -2.69 20.01
N THR A 171 -9.42 -3.59 19.53
CA THR A 171 -9.18 -5.04 19.59
C THR A 171 -7.97 -5.44 18.75
N GLN A 172 -7.83 -4.88 17.55
CA GLN A 172 -6.66 -5.10 16.69
C GLN A 172 -5.38 -4.63 17.38
N LYS A 173 -5.37 -3.39 17.89
CA LYS A 173 -4.22 -2.85 18.62
C LYS A 173 -3.85 -3.69 19.84
N GLN A 174 -4.84 -4.15 20.62
CA GLN A 174 -4.58 -5.00 21.78
C GLN A 174 -3.98 -6.36 21.39
N GLN A 175 -4.37 -6.93 20.26
CA GLN A 175 -3.79 -8.18 19.75
C GLN A 175 -2.34 -7.95 19.30
N GLU A 176 -2.08 -6.89 18.54
CA GLU A 176 -0.73 -6.50 18.11
C GLU A 176 0.19 -6.23 19.31
N ASP A 177 -0.28 -5.45 20.29
CA ASP A 177 0.47 -5.13 21.51
C ASP A 177 0.81 -6.40 22.31
N LYS A 178 -0.13 -7.35 22.42
CA LYS A 178 0.11 -8.65 23.07
C LYS A 178 1.18 -9.46 22.32
N GLN A 179 1.09 -9.56 21.00
CA GLN A 179 2.09 -10.29 20.20
C GLN A 179 3.48 -9.64 20.31
N LEU A 180 3.53 -8.30 20.28
CA LEU A 180 4.77 -7.56 20.44
C LEU A 180 5.38 -7.79 21.83
N GLN A 181 4.55 -7.84 22.87
CA GLN A 181 5.00 -8.12 24.23
C GLN A 181 5.57 -9.54 24.33
N MET A 182 4.88 -10.55 23.79
CA MET A 182 5.38 -11.93 23.75
C MET A 182 6.73 -12.03 23.03
N LYS A 183 6.89 -11.37 21.87
CA LYS A 183 8.18 -11.32 21.15
C LYS A 183 9.27 -10.66 21.97
N LYS A 184 8.98 -9.52 22.63
CA LYS A 184 9.94 -8.83 23.49
C LYS A 184 10.40 -9.69 24.66
N ASP A 185 9.48 -10.38 25.31
CA ASP A 185 9.79 -11.24 26.44
C ASP A 185 10.58 -12.48 26.00
N TYR A 186 10.26 -13.05 24.83
CA TYR A 186 11.05 -14.10 24.19
C TYR A 186 12.50 -13.67 23.96
N TYR A 187 12.73 -12.56 23.26
CA TYR A 187 14.09 -12.08 22.99
C TYR A 187 14.84 -11.67 24.26
N ARG A 188 14.15 -11.12 25.25
CA ARG A 188 14.74 -10.82 26.57
C ARG A 188 15.20 -12.11 27.25
N GLY A 189 14.39 -13.16 27.23
CA GLY A 189 14.75 -14.47 27.76
C GLY A 189 15.96 -15.07 27.05
N GLN A 190 16.00 -15.01 25.71
CA GLN A 190 17.13 -15.49 24.93
C GLN A 190 18.42 -14.70 25.23
N ALA A 191 18.33 -13.37 25.33
CA ALA A 191 19.47 -12.52 25.69
C ALA A 191 20.02 -12.87 27.09
N GLN A 192 19.13 -13.07 28.08
CA GLN A 192 19.53 -13.48 29.43
C GLN A 192 20.22 -14.85 29.44
N LYS A 193 19.69 -15.85 28.71
CA LYS A 193 20.31 -17.17 28.58
C LYS A 193 21.71 -17.05 27.97
N LYS A 194 21.85 -16.26 26.90
CA LYS A 194 23.15 -16.02 26.24
C LYS A 194 24.14 -15.33 27.18
N GLU A 195 23.72 -14.33 27.93
CA GLU A 195 24.57 -13.63 28.90
C GLU A 195 25.05 -14.56 30.03
N VAL A 196 24.17 -15.43 30.53
CA VAL A 196 24.54 -16.42 31.55
C VAL A 196 25.55 -17.44 31.00
N LYS A 197 25.34 -17.95 29.79
CA LYS A 197 26.29 -18.87 29.12
C LYS A 197 27.66 -18.20 28.95
N GLN A 198 27.69 -16.99 28.41
CA GLN A 198 28.93 -16.23 28.21
C GLN A 198 29.66 -15.95 29.52
N LYS A 199 28.94 -15.59 30.60
CA LYS A 199 29.54 -15.40 31.93
C LYS A 199 30.14 -16.68 32.47
N LYS A 200 29.53 -17.84 32.22
CA LYS A 200 30.06 -19.14 32.66
C LYS A 200 31.34 -19.48 31.88
N GLU A 201 31.32 -19.37 30.56
CA GLU A 201 32.47 -19.63 29.70
C GLU A 201 33.64 -18.70 30.01
N ASN A 202 33.39 -17.40 30.22
CA ASN A 202 34.44 -16.45 30.60
C ASN A 202 35.07 -16.81 31.95
N LYS A 203 34.27 -17.23 32.93
CA LYS A 203 34.80 -17.70 34.23
C LYS A 203 35.64 -18.98 34.08
N GLU A 204 35.23 -19.91 33.22
CA GLU A 204 36.00 -21.13 32.95
C GLU A 204 37.32 -20.80 32.23
N ARG A 205 37.28 -19.89 31.25
CA ARG A 205 38.48 -19.39 30.56
C ARG A 205 39.45 -18.72 31.53
N GLU A 206 38.95 -17.87 32.43
CA GLU A 206 39.75 -17.19 33.45
C GLU A 206 40.39 -18.20 34.42
N LYS A 207 39.65 -19.22 34.85
CA LYS A 207 40.20 -20.31 35.69
C LYS A 207 41.32 -21.08 34.99
N LYS A 208 41.10 -21.52 33.75
CA LYS A 208 42.13 -22.23 32.95
C LYS A 208 43.37 -21.38 32.77
N TRP A 209 43.19 -20.09 32.47
CA TRP A 209 44.30 -19.14 32.34
C TRP A 209 45.07 -18.99 33.66
N ALA A 210 44.37 -18.84 34.79
CA ALA A 210 45.00 -18.74 36.10
C ALA A 210 45.76 -20.04 36.49
N GLU A 211 45.22 -21.21 36.16
CA GLU A 211 45.87 -22.50 36.37
C GLU A 211 47.14 -22.65 35.53
N ASP A 212 47.09 -22.30 34.25
CA ASP A 212 48.27 -22.31 33.35
C ASP A 212 49.37 -21.36 33.85
N HIS A 213 49.00 -20.14 34.28
CA HIS A 213 49.94 -19.21 34.90
C HIS A 213 50.57 -19.78 36.17
N ARG A 214 49.77 -20.42 37.02
CA ARG A 214 50.28 -21.07 38.24
C ARG A 214 51.25 -22.20 37.89
N GLN A 215 50.92 -23.06 36.92
CA GLN A 215 51.78 -24.16 36.50
C GLN A 215 53.10 -23.66 35.91
N LYS A 216 53.06 -22.64 35.04
CA LYS A 216 54.27 -22.01 34.48
C LYS A 216 55.14 -21.38 35.55
N ASN A 217 54.54 -20.67 36.51
CA ASN A 217 55.26 -20.08 37.63
C ASN A 217 55.90 -21.16 38.53
N GLN A 218 55.19 -22.24 38.83
CA GLN A 218 55.72 -23.37 39.59
C GLN A 218 56.88 -24.04 38.85
N ALA A 219 56.73 -24.36 37.57
CA ALA A 219 57.79 -24.95 36.76
C ALA A 219 59.04 -24.05 36.66
N PHE A 220 58.85 -22.73 36.64
CA PHE A 220 59.95 -21.76 36.70
C PHE A 220 60.68 -21.81 38.06
N LEU A 221 59.94 -21.83 39.17
CA LEU A 221 60.50 -21.93 40.51
C LEU A 221 61.25 -23.26 40.72
N ASP A 222 60.67 -24.38 40.30
CA ASP A 222 61.28 -25.71 40.38
C ASP A 222 62.62 -25.75 39.63
N ARG A 223 62.66 -25.15 38.43
CA ARG A 223 63.90 -25.02 37.64
C ARG A 223 64.95 -24.18 38.35
N LEU A 224 64.53 -23.10 39.02
CA LEU A 224 65.43 -22.20 39.74
C LEU A 224 65.98 -22.87 41.01
N GLU A 225 65.14 -23.60 41.76
CA GLU A 225 65.57 -24.38 42.93
C GLU A 225 66.52 -25.52 42.54
N ALA A 226 66.24 -26.25 41.46
CA ALA A 226 67.13 -27.29 40.94
C ALA A 226 68.51 -26.73 40.58
N GLN A 227 68.56 -25.49 40.06
CA GLN A 227 69.81 -24.79 39.75
C GLN A 227 70.56 -24.34 41.02
N GLN A 228 69.85 -23.97 42.09
CA GLN A 228 70.46 -23.56 43.37
C GLN A 228 70.96 -24.73 44.22
N ARG A 229 70.31 -25.91 44.18
CA ARG A 229 70.69 -27.10 44.96
C ARG A 229 71.89 -27.89 44.38
N GLY A 230 72.68 -27.27 43.50
CA GLY A 230 73.93 -27.84 43.00
C GLY A 230 73.79 -28.81 41.81
N GLY A 231 72.61 -28.91 41.20
CA GLY A 231 72.42 -29.64 39.95
C GLY A 231 73.05 -28.88 38.78
N ARG A 232 74.27 -29.25 38.39
CA ARG A 232 74.83 -28.87 37.07
C ARG A 232 73.78 -29.17 35.99
N PRO A 233 73.49 -28.26 35.04
CA PRO A 233 72.69 -28.63 33.89
C PRO A 233 73.51 -29.63 33.07
N HIS A 234 73.12 -30.91 33.09
CA HIS A 234 73.65 -31.86 32.11
C HIS A 234 73.25 -31.34 30.73
N ALA A 235 74.27 -30.95 29.97
CA ALA A 235 74.17 -30.65 28.56
C ALA A 235 73.48 -31.82 27.86
N GLY A 236 72.20 -31.59 27.54
CA GLY A 236 71.33 -32.53 26.84
C GLY A 236 70.20 -31.76 26.18
N ALA A 237 70.49 -30.54 25.71
CA ALA A 237 69.58 -29.76 24.87
C ALA A 237 69.51 -30.42 23.48
N LYS A 238 68.80 -31.54 23.38
CA LYS A 238 68.09 -31.87 22.14
C LYS A 238 67.03 -30.79 21.97
N GLY A 239 67.26 -29.90 21.01
CA GLY A 239 66.23 -28.98 20.54
C GLY A 239 65.06 -29.80 20.04
N THR A 240 64.06 -30.01 20.89
CA THR A 240 62.71 -30.19 20.41
C THR A 240 62.24 -28.80 20.03
N ALA A 241 62.25 -28.58 18.73
CA ALA A 241 61.71 -27.45 18.01
C ALA A 241 60.68 -26.66 18.83
N GLY A 242 60.86 -25.34 18.85
CA GLY A 242 59.75 -24.42 19.01
C GLY A 242 58.73 -24.74 17.92
N GLY A 243 57.85 -25.68 18.21
CA GLY A 243 56.56 -25.76 17.58
C GLY A 243 55.76 -24.59 18.14
N SER A 244 55.94 -23.42 17.51
CA SER A 244 54.85 -22.45 17.42
C SER A 244 53.72 -23.14 16.69
N HIS A 245 52.99 -24.00 17.39
CA HIS A 245 51.61 -24.27 17.05
C HIS A 245 50.87 -22.97 17.40
N ASP A 246 50.94 -22.04 16.46
CA ASP A 246 49.84 -21.13 16.16
C ASP A 246 48.66 -22.03 15.75
N SER A 247 48.14 -22.76 16.73
CA SER A 247 46.80 -23.29 16.66
C SER A 247 45.92 -22.07 16.84
N LYS A 248 45.70 -21.36 15.73
CA LYS A 248 44.36 -20.97 15.35
C LYS A 248 43.50 -22.22 15.48
N GLU A 249 43.09 -22.55 16.70
CA GLU A 249 41.73 -23.03 16.90
C GLU A 249 40.87 -21.88 16.40
N VAL A 250 40.64 -21.90 15.09
CA VAL A 250 39.31 -21.67 14.57
C VAL A 250 38.49 -22.67 15.38
N VAL A 251 38.01 -22.23 16.54
CA VAL A 251 36.75 -22.71 17.06
C VAL A 251 35.82 -22.35 15.91
N GLU A 252 35.66 -23.32 15.01
CA GLU A 252 34.46 -23.44 14.23
C GLU A 252 33.39 -23.34 15.32
N GLU A 253 32.83 -22.13 15.45
CA GLU A 253 31.44 -22.01 15.81
C GLU A 253 30.76 -22.90 14.76
N GLU A 254 30.67 -24.19 15.06
CA GLU A 254 29.49 -24.96 14.79
C GLU A 254 28.37 -24.07 15.37
N GLN A 255 27.92 -23.16 14.52
CA GLN A 255 26.52 -22.92 14.36
C GLN A 255 25.96 -24.32 14.14
N GLU A 256 25.67 -25.00 15.26
CA GLU A 256 24.44 -25.74 15.38
C GLU A 256 23.36 -24.70 15.03
N GLU A 257 23.19 -24.49 13.72
CA GLU A 257 21.88 -24.51 13.11
C GLU A 257 21.30 -25.86 13.55
N GLU A 258 20.84 -25.91 14.80
CA GLU A 258 19.57 -26.55 15.03
C GLU A 258 18.66 -25.81 14.05
N ASP A 259 18.48 -26.43 12.87
CA ASP A 259 17.19 -26.57 12.22
C ASP A 259 16.21 -26.86 13.36
N PHE A 260 15.83 -25.78 14.05
CA PHE A 260 14.68 -25.76 14.89
C PHE A 260 13.60 -25.88 13.84
N GLU A 261 13.24 -27.13 13.54
CA GLU A 261 12.01 -27.48 12.87
C GLU A 261 11.03 -26.45 13.37
N GLU A 262 10.66 -25.54 12.46
CA GLU A 262 9.50 -24.72 12.65
C GLU A 262 8.46 -25.80 12.94
N GLN A 263 8.18 -26.03 14.23
CA GLN A 263 7.10 -26.91 14.64
C GLN A 263 5.90 -26.14 14.14
N GLU A 264 5.63 -26.31 12.85
CA GLU A 264 4.51 -25.80 12.12
C GLU A 264 3.37 -26.16 13.04
N ASN A 265 2.78 -25.15 13.67
CA ASN A 265 1.75 -25.45 14.67
C ASN A 265 0.73 -26.29 13.90
N PRO A 266 0.48 -27.54 14.27
CA PRO A 266 -0.32 -28.41 13.41
C PRO A 266 -1.77 -27.87 13.32
N LEU A 267 -2.14 -27.00 14.27
CA LEU A 267 -3.34 -26.16 14.22
C LEU A 267 -3.33 -25.07 13.13
N SER A 268 -2.20 -24.42 12.85
CA SER A 268 -2.10 -23.47 11.73
C SER A 268 -2.20 -24.17 10.38
N GLU A 269 -1.61 -25.35 10.24
CA GLU A 269 -1.68 -26.12 9.00
C GLU A 269 -3.11 -26.63 8.74
N LEU A 270 -3.79 -27.15 9.78
CA LEU A 270 -5.21 -27.51 9.69
C LEU A 270 -6.10 -26.33 9.31
N ARG A 271 -5.79 -25.13 9.80
CA ARG A 271 -6.55 -23.91 9.47
C ARG A 271 -6.41 -23.54 7.99
N ASP A 272 -5.22 -23.74 7.42
CA ASP A 272 -4.95 -23.44 6.01
C ASP A 272 -5.57 -24.51 5.08
N LEU A 273 -5.55 -25.77 5.50
CA LEU A 273 -6.19 -26.88 4.78
C LEU A 273 -7.72 -26.87 4.86
N TYR A 274 -8.29 -26.42 5.99
CA TYR A 274 -9.72 -26.44 6.27
C TYR A 274 -10.27 -25.07 6.70
N PRO A 275 -10.29 -24.05 5.83
CA PRO A 275 -10.71 -22.68 6.20
C PRO A 275 -12.18 -22.54 6.63
N ASN A 276 -13.00 -23.55 6.33
CA ASN A 276 -14.43 -23.57 6.61
C ASN A 276 -14.78 -24.19 7.98
N TYR A 277 -13.80 -24.78 8.67
CA TYR A 277 -13.98 -25.40 9.97
C TYR A 277 -13.66 -24.39 11.09
N ASP A 278 -14.39 -24.49 12.20
CA ASP A 278 -14.17 -23.59 13.35
C ASP A 278 -12.83 -23.93 14.04
N VAL A 279 -12.10 -22.89 14.44
CA VAL A 279 -10.78 -23.01 15.05
C VAL A 279 -10.84 -23.79 16.36
N GLN A 280 -11.97 -23.68 17.09
CA GLN A 280 -12.19 -24.45 18.33
C GLN A 280 -12.33 -25.95 18.04
N MET A 281 -13.07 -26.33 16.99
CA MET A 281 -13.25 -27.72 16.58
C MET A 281 -11.92 -28.33 16.10
N LEU A 282 -11.14 -27.59 15.30
CA LEU A 282 -9.82 -28.03 14.86
C LEU A 282 -8.85 -28.24 16.04
N SER A 283 -8.92 -27.37 17.06
CA SER A 283 -8.12 -27.53 18.28
C SER A 283 -8.56 -28.73 19.13
N GLU A 284 -9.85 -29.03 19.19
CA GLU A 284 -10.39 -30.15 19.96
C GLU A 284 -10.02 -31.50 19.31
N ILE A 285 -10.10 -31.57 17.98
CA ILE A 285 -9.65 -32.75 17.21
C ILE A 285 -8.14 -32.96 17.44
N LEU A 286 -7.34 -31.90 17.36
CA LEU A 286 -5.90 -31.99 17.56
C LEU A 286 -5.51 -32.38 18.99
N GLN A 287 -6.30 -31.98 19.99
CA GLN A 287 -6.14 -32.45 21.37
C GLN A 287 -6.54 -33.92 21.54
N SER A 288 -7.48 -34.41 20.73
CA SER A 288 -7.91 -35.82 20.77
C SER A 288 -6.91 -36.77 20.08
N THR A 289 -6.09 -36.26 19.17
CA THR A 289 -5.05 -37.01 18.43
C THR A 289 -3.64 -36.78 18.98
N ASP A 290 -3.52 -36.29 20.23
CA ASP A 290 -2.24 -36.00 20.90
C ASP A 290 -1.29 -35.08 20.10
N GLY A 291 -1.84 -34.22 19.24
CA GLY A 291 -1.08 -33.32 18.39
C GLY A 291 -0.63 -33.90 17.04
N ASP A 292 -1.02 -35.14 16.70
CA ASP A 292 -0.74 -35.75 15.41
C ASP A 292 -1.63 -35.14 14.31
N LEU A 293 -0.99 -34.54 13.30
CA LEU A 293 -1.62 -33.86 12.20
C LEU A 293 -2.28 -34.85 11.21
N ASP A 294 -1.62 -35.98 10.93
CA ASP A 294 -2.08 -36.92 9.91
C ASP A 294 -3.38 -37.62 10.35
N GLU A 295 -3.47 -37.97 11.63
CA GLU A 295 -4.70 -38.52 12.22
C GLU A 295 -5.84 -37.49 12.27
N ALA A 296 -5.51 -36.22 12.59
CA ALA A 296 -6.50 -35.14 12.60
C ALA A 296 -7.07 -34.87 11.19
N ILE A 297 -6.23 -34.91 10.15
CA ILE A 297 -6.66 -34.79 8.74
C ILE A 297 -7.54 -35.98 8.35
N ALA A 298 -7.22 -37.21 8.80
CA ALA A 298 -8.02 -38.40 8.50
C ALA A 298 -9.45 -38.29 9.06
N LEU A 299 -9.61 -37.72 10.26
CA LEU A 299 -10.93 -37.51 10.90
C LEU A 299 -11.77 -36.42 10.20
N LEU A 300 -11.13 -35.43 9.58
CA LEU A 300 -11.80 -34.32 8.87
C LEU A 300 -12.16 -34.64 7.40
N ARG A 301 -11.70 -35.78 6.89
CA ARG A 301 -11.90 -36.21 5.48
C ARG A 301 -13.13 -37.09 5.25
N VAL A 302 -13.90 -37.38 6.31
CA VAL A 302 -15.16 -38.14 6.28
C VAL A 302 -16.31 -37.25 5.81
#